data_AF-A0A7S4NCX1-F1
#
_entry.id   AF-A0A7S4NCX1-F1
#
_cell.length_a   1.000
_cell.length_b   1.000
_cell.length_c   1.000
_cell.angle_alpha   90.00
_cell.angle_beta   90.00
_cell.angle_gamma   90.00
#
_symmetry.space_group_name_H-M   'P 1'
#
loop_
_entity.id
_entity.type
_entity.pdbx_description
1 polymer ?
#
loop_
_entity_poly.entity_id
_entity_poly.type
_entity_poly.pdbx_seq_one_letter_code
_entity_poly.pdbx_strand_id
1 'polypeptide(L)'
;TYGGNDGMLCADARLAVAAGACCDGSGNAANVCVFQGERVTYDTAEERCQALGQTTCSWSSVPTNFDCGTDLAPWEWYNPKAGLQFTWTNSPCTVQAQVDKEGNVAIIHDVSPLSKPVKGRVALNTGTYFRALWNGGLYPRALDGCSGATGTCYVEGTTCVCETSTSTTFVFDASFFPTREQLDAQLHIGAPEPDVALYSVCQSPLCVDAQEYVVVHTPSPIATDGELAFDESTIFELNPGTARSVYLYNRASAVDVGGGFAFRNPPAFHSPVDQTPRDALHETDAILRHYFEHSNVAPFVSVRLIQSLVTSNPSPRYVQSVADAFIDGIYIS
;
A
#
# COMPACT_ATOMS: atom_id res chain seq x y z
N THR A 1 16.42 -4.99 -8.12
CA THR A 1 16.00 -6.22 -7.40
C THR A 1 16.70 -6.27 -6.06
N TYR A 2 16.20 -7.05 -5.10
CA TYR A 2 16.93 -7.33 -3.86
C TYR A 2 16.65 -8.75 -3.39
N GLY A 3 17.52 -9.30 -2.54
CA GLY A 3 17.35 -10.66 -2.05
C GLY A 3 18.54 -11.18 -1.29
N GLY A 4 18.52 -12.49 -1.06
CA GLY A 4 19.57 -13.23 -0.35
C GLY A 4 19.84 -14.56 -1.03
N ASN A 5 20.58 -15.43 -0.35
CA ASN A 5 20.90 -16.78 -0.86
C ASN A 5 19.64 -17.63 -1.11
N ASP A 6 18.57 -17.38 -0.35
CA ASP A 6 17.30 -18.12 -0.41
C ASP A 6 16.26 -17.50 -1.36
N GLY A 7 16.66 -16.54 -2.20
CA GLY A 7 15.85 -16.02 -3.29
C GLY A 7 15.76 -14.49 -3.36
N MET A 8 15.24 -14.03 -4.50
CA MET A 8 15.17 -12.64 -4.91
C MET A 8 13.72 -12.16 -5.01
N LEU A 9 13.53 -10.83 -4.95
CA LEU A 9 12.26 -10.17 -5.13
C LEU A 9 12.41 -8.70 -5.56
N CYS A 10 11.30 -8.10 -6.02
CA CYS A 10 11.24 -6.69 -6.34
C CYS A 10 11.09 -5.85 -5.07
N ALA A 11 11.67 -4.65 -5.11
CA ALA A 11 11.48 -3.61 -4.10
C ALA A 11 11.39 -2.24 -4.76
N ASP A 12 10.76 -1.31 -4.07
CA ASP A 12 10.81 0.11 -4.39
C ASP A 12 12.20 0.67 -3.99
N ALA A 13 12.96 1.13 -4.98
CA ALA A 13 14.30 1.68 -4.82
C ALA A 13 14.36 2.89 -3.87
N ARG A 14 13.23 3.59 -3.69
CA ARG A 14 13.11 4.78 -2.84
C ARG A 14 12.97 4.45 -1.36
N LEU A 15 12.68 3.20 -1.02
CA LEU A 15 12.49 2.76 0.36
C LEU A 15 13.75 2.09 0.90
N ALA A 16 14.03 2.32 2.18
CA ALA A 16 15.16 1.72 2.87
C ALA A 16 14.86 0.27 3.28
N VAL A 17 14.78 -0.64 2.31
CA VAL A 17 14.29 -2.03 2.51
C VAL A 17 15.37 -3.10 2.42
N ALA A 18 16.57 -2.76 1.93
CA ALA A 18 17.66 -3.72 1.78
C ALA A 18 19.01 -3.09 2.16
N ALA A 19 19.97 -3.94 2.45
CA ALA A 19 21.35 -3.56 2.70
C ALA A 19 22.07 -3.15 1.41
N GLY A 20 23.12 -2.33 1.55
CA GLY A 20 24.05 -2.07 0.47
C GLY A 20 25.02 -3.23 0.28
N ALA A 21 25.27 -3.63 -0.96
CA ALA A 21 26.47 -4.40 -1.30
C ALA A 21 27.13 -3.89 -2.56
N CYS A 22 28.45 -3.96 -2.50
CA CYS A 22 29.33 -3.48 -3.52
C CYS A 22 30.14 -4.64 -4.07
N CYS A 23 30.29 -4.67 -5.38
CA CYS A 23 31.04 -5.70 -6.06
C CYS A 23 32.44 -5.22 -6.39
N ASP A 24 33.40 -6.12 -6.22
CA ASP A 24 34.72 -5.96 -6.82
C ASP A 24 34.67 -6.16 -8.35
N GLY A 25 35.77 -5.85 -9.04
CA GLY A 25 35.90 -6.04 -10.49
C GLY A 25 35.83 -7.50 -10.96
N SER A 26 35.70 -8.46 -10.04
CA SER A 26 35.54 -9.90 -10.32
C SER A 26 34.10 -10.40 -10.05
N GLY A 27 33.19 -9.51 -9.63
CA GLY A 27 31.79 -9.84 -9.34
C GLY A 27 31.54 -10.43 -7.95
N ASN A 28 32.53 -10.38 -7.04
CA ASN A 28 32.31 -10.75 -5.65
C ASN A 28 31.68 -9.57 -4.91
N ALA A 29 30.48 -9.78 -4.37
CA ALA A 29 29.80 -8.77 -3.57
C ALA A 29 30.22 -8.84 -2.11
N ALA A 30 30.35 -7.69 -1.46
CA ALA A 30 30.50 -7.56 -0.01
C ALA A 30 29.48 -6.56 0.54
N ASN A 31 28.91 -6.87 1.72
CA ASN A 31 28.00 -5.95 2.40
C ASN A 31 28.74 -4.69 2.86
N VAL A 32 28.08 -3.54 2.69
CA VAL A 32 28.57 -2.23 3.13
C VAL A 32 27.51 -1.56 3.99
N CYS A 33 27.89 -1.22 5.21
CA CYS A 33 27.02 -0.63 6.22
C CYS A 33 27.81 0.37 7.08
N VAL A 34 27.07 1.27 7.74
CA VAL A 34 27.57 2.19 8.77
C VAL A 34 27.32 1.62 10.16
N PHE A 35 26.25 0.85 10.32
CA PHE A 35 25.90 0.16 11.56
C PHE A 35 25.22 -1.19 11.26
N GLN A 36 25.17 -2.06 12.27
CA GLN A 36 24.57 -3.40 12.14
C GLN A 36 23.06 -3.31 11.86
N GLY A 37 22.57 -4.12 10.92
CA GLY A 37 21.15 -4.18 10.55
C GLY A 37 20.69 -3.01 9.66
N GLU A 38 21.62 -2.19 9.17
CA GLU A 38 21.26 -1.03 8.37
C GLU A 38 20.63 -1.42 7.02
N ARG A 39 19.47 -0.81 6.74
CA ARG A 39 18.81 -0.84 5.44
C ARG A 39 18.84 0.56 4.85
N VAL A 40 19.06 0.63 3.54
CA VAL A 40 19.24 1.87 2.79
C VAL A 40 18.41 1.86 1.51
N THR A 41 18.19 3.02 0.92
CA THR A 41 17.64 3.12 -0.44
C THR A 41 18.66 2.60 -1.45
N TYR A 42 18.22 2.31 -2.67
CA TYR A 42 19.12 1.87 -3.73
C TYR A 42 20.17 2.95 -4.07
N ASP A 43 19.75 4.21 -4.15
CA ASP A 43 20.65 5.34 -4.44
C ASP A 43 21.76 5.47 -3.38
N THR A 44 21.41 5.37 -2.09
CA THR A 44 22.41 5.38 -1.02
C THR A 44 23.36 4.18 -1.08
N ALA A 45 22.88 3.01 -1.52
CA ALA A 45 23.76 1.86 -1.75
C ALA A 45 24.74 2.12 -2.91
N GLU A 46 24.29 2.69 -4.02
CA GLU A 46 25.15 3.07 -5.15
C GLU A 46 26.20 4.10 -4.76
N GLU A 47 25.81 5.17 -4.09
CA GLU A 47 26.71 6.23 -3.62
C GLU A 47 27.82 5.66 -2.72
N ARG A 48 27.49 4.73 -1.82
CA ARG A 48 28.46 4.07 -0.94
C ARG A 48 29.43 3.19 -1.72
N CYS A 49 28.96 2.46 -2.71
CA CYS A 49 29.84 1.66 -3.54
C CYS A 49 30.80 2.55 -4.32
N GLN A 50 30.32 3.66 -4.89
CA GLN A 50 31.15 4.62 -5.60
C GLN A 50 32.22 5.24 -4.68
N ALA A 51 31.87 5.56 -3.43
CA ALA A 51 32.82 6.08 -2.44
C ALA A 51 33.96 5.08 -2.11
N LEU A 52 33.71 3.77 -2.26
CA LEU A 52 34.70 2.71 -2.11
C LEU A 52 35.44 2.37 -3.42
N GLY A 53 35.19 3.10 -4.52
CA GLY A 53 35.73 2.78 -5.84
C GLY A 53 35.14 1.50 -6.45
N GLN A 54 33.95 1.10 -6.00
CA GLN A 54 33.22 -0.09 -6.41
C GLN A 54 31.88 0.28 -7.04
N THR A 55 31.10 -0.72 -7.46
CA THR A 55 29.76 -0.53 -8.05
C THR A 55 28.76 -1.51 -7.45
N THR A 56 27.48 -1.17 -7.49
CA THR A 56 26.41 -2.16 -7.30
C THR A 56 26.41 -3.11 -8.49
N CYS A 57 26.22 -4.41 -8.23
CA CYS A 57 26.20 -5.39 -9.30
C CYS A 57 25.21 -6.54 -9.08
N SER A 58 25.10 -7.38 -10.09
CA SER A 58 24.39 -8.64 -10.02
C SER A 58 25.32 -9.69 -9.45
N TRP A 59 25.00 -10.18 -8.25
CA TRP A 59 25.82 -11.10 -7.49
C TRP A 59 25.15 -12.46 -7.33
N SER A 60 25.96 -13.52 -7.23
CA SER A 60 25.48 -14.89 -7.00
C SER A 60 25.26 -15.19 -5.52
N SER A 61 26.08 -14.63 -4.64
CA SER A 61 25.89 -14.63 -3.19
C SER A 61 26.62 -13.43 -2.58
N VAL A 62 26.09 -12.87 -1.50
CA VAL A 62 26.83 -11.94 -0.65
C VAL A 62 27.29 -12.70 0.60
N PRO A 63 28.60 -12.75 0.90
CA PRO A 63 29.08 -13.33 2.14
C PRO A 63 28.45 -12.63 3.33
N THR A 64 28.09 -13.41 4.35
CA THR A 64 27.62 -12.89 5.62
C THR A 64 28.73 -12.05 6.26
N ASN A 65 28.47 -10.76 6.49
CA ASN A 65 29.38 -9.88 7.21
C ASN A 65 28.80 -9.57 8.59
N PHE A 66 29.53 -9.94 9.65
CA PHE A 66 29.11 -9.74 11.03
C PHE A 66 29.10 -8.26 11.44
N ASP A 67 29.91 -7.43 10.80
CA ASP A 67 29.94 -5.98 11.06
C ASP A 67 28.67 -5.29 10.56
N CYS A 68 27.94 -5.94 9.63
CA CYS A 68 26.71 -5.41 9.06
C CYS A 68 25.43 -6.18 9.45
N GLY A 69 25.52 -7.40 9.96
CA GLY A 69 24.35 -8.27 10.15
C GLY A 69 23.56 -8.05 11.45
N THR A 70 22.24 -8.28 11.42
CA THR A 70 21.41 -8.85 12.53
C THR A 70 20.02 -9.37 12.10
N ASP A 71 19.76 -9.76 10.84
CA ASP A 71 18.46 -10.35 10.44
C ASP A 71 18.34 -11.82 10.95
N LEU A 72 18.15 -12.02 12.25
CA LEU A 72 17.95 -13.33 12.86
C LEU A 72 16.58 -13.89 12.48
N ALA A 73 16.52 -15.12 11.95
CA ALA A 73 15.26 -15.84 11.92
C ALA A 73 14.80 -16.12 13.38
N PRO A 74 13.50 -16.06 13.71
CA PRO A 74 13.00 -16.21 15.08
C PRO A 74 13.41 -17.51 15.81
N TRP A 75 13.83 -18.54 15.07
CA TRP A 75 14.26 -19.84 15.59
C TRP A 75 15.78 -20.07 15.56
N GLU A 76 16.58 -19.13 15.04
CA GLU A 76 18.02 -19.30 14.83
C GLU A 76 18.90 -18.87 16.02
N TRP A 77 18.45 -19.12 17.26
CA TRP A 77 19.22 -18.86 18.48
C TRP A 77 20.55 -19.65 18.57
N TYR A 78 20.76 -20.65 17.69
CA TYR A 78 21.94 -21.52 17.66
C TYR A 78 22.89 -21.27 16.47
N ASN A 79 22.54 -20.35 15.55
CA ASN A 79 23.37 -20.07 14.37
C ASN A 79 23.72 -18.57 14.29
N PRO A 80 24.83 -18.12 14.87
CA PRO A 80 25.27 -16.71 14.86
C PRO A 80 25.73 -16.21 13.48
N LYS A 81 25.33 -16.87 12.39
CA LYS A 81 25.68 -16.58 10.99
C LYS A 81 24.65 -15.70 10.25
N ALA A 82 23.66 -15.14 10.96
CA ALA A 82 22.64 -14.30 10.34
C ALA A 82 23.23 -12.95 9.89
N GLY A 83 23.73 -12.90 8.66
CA GLY A 83 23.95 -11.65 7.93
C GLY A 83 22.63 -11.05 7.47
N LEU A 84 22.66 -9.82 6.93
CA LEU A 84 21.51 -9.20 6.28
C LEU A 84 20.92 -10.17 5.23
N GLN A 85 19.63 -10.49 5.35
CA GLN A 85 18.95 -11.46 4.47
C GLN A 85 18.66 -10.87 3.09
N PHE A 86 18.72 -9.55 2.99
CA PHE A 86 18.21 -8.76 1.88
C PHE A 86 19.19 -7.68 1.50
N THR A 87 19.77 -7.82 0.32
CA THR A 87 20.78 -6.90 -0.20
C THR A 87 20.42 -6.45 -1.60
N TRP A 88 20.70 -5.17 -1.91
CA TRP A 88 20.45 -4.60 -3.22
C TRP A 88 21.25 -5.28 -4.33
N THR A 89 20.67 -5.30 -5.52
CA THR A 89 21.34 -5.63 -6.77
C THR A 89 20.83 -4.74 -7.90
N ASN A 90 21.70 -4.47 -8.87
CA ASN A 90 21.37 -3.67 -10.06
C ASN A 90 20.57 -4.43 -11.13
N SER A 91 20.25 -5.71 -10.90
CA SER A 91 19.38 -6.46 -11.80
C SER A 91 17.96 -5.89 -11.84
N PRO A 92 17.32 -5.90 -13.04
CA PRO A 92 15.94 -5.46 -13.17
C PRO A 92 14.98 -6.39 -12.42
N CYS A 93 13.82 -5.84 -12.09
CA CYS A 93 12.71 -6.58 -11.49
C CYS A 93 11.40 -6.09 -12.06
N THR A 94 10.48 -7.00 -12.34
CA THR A 94 9.15 -6.66 -12.79
C THR A 94 8.11 -7.23 -11.83
N VAL A 95 7.19 -6.39 -11.39
CA VAL A 95 6.03 -6.83 -10.60
C VAL A 95 4.91 -7.20 -11.57
N GLN A 96 4.39 -8.40 -11.40
CA GLN A 96 3.32 -8.99 -12.19
C GLN A 96 2.13 -9.34 -11.28
N ALA A 97 0.95 -9.40 -11.88
CA ALA A 97 -0.28 -9.88 -11.26
C ALA A 97 -0.65 -11.23 -11.88
N GLN A 98 -0.77 -12.26 -11.04
CA GLN A 98 -1.43 -13.51 -11.42
C GLN A 98 -2.91 -13.44 -11.04
N VAL A 99 -3.78 -13.51 -12.04
CA VAL A 99 -5.22 -13.33 -11.90
C VAL A 99 -5.92 -14.67 -12.09
N ASP A 100 -6.71 -15.09 -11.10
CA ASP A 100 -7.50 -16.32 -11.17
C ASP A 100 -8.81 -16.15 -11.96
N LYS A 101 -9.58 -17.24 -12.07
CA LYS A 101 -10.85 -17.26 -12.81
C LYS A 101 -11.97 -16.45 -12.14
N GLU A 102 -11.81 -16.11 -10.86
CA GLU A 102 -12.73 -15.26 -10.09
C GLU A 102 -12.31 -13.77 -10.09
N GLY A 103 -11.15 -13.45 -10.66
CA GLY A 103 -10.58 -12.11 -10.67
C GLY A 103 -9.83 -11.76 -9.38
N ASN A 104 -9.48 -12.73 -8.54
CA ASN A 104 -8.55 -12.49 -7.44
C ASN A 104 -7.13 -12.39 -7.98
N VAL A 105 -6.31 -11.60 -7.29
CA VAL A 105 -4.96 -11.25 -7.72
C VAL A 105 -3.93 -11.78 -6.73
N ALA A 106 -2.86 -12.39 -7.23
CA ALA A 106 -1.65 -12.69 -6.48
C ALA A 106 -0.49 -11.84 -7.02
N ILE A 107 0.36 -11.35 -6.12
CA ILE A 107 1.54 -10.54 -6.47
C ILE A 107 2.68 -11.49 -6.85
N ILE A 108 3.17 -11.37 -8.07
CA ILE A 108 4.25 -12.19 -8.61
C ILE A 108 5.43 -11.28 -8.96
N HIS A 109 6.64 -11.71 -8.62
CA HIS A 109 7.85 -11.01 -9.02
C HIS A 109 8.59 -11.81 -10.09
N ASP A 110 8.95 -11.13 -11.17
CA ASP A 110 9.89 -11.61 -12.16
C ASP A 110 11.24 -10.94 -11.94
N VAL A 111 12.25 -11.75 -11.64
CA VAL A 111 13.63 -11.32 -11.38
C VAL A 111 14.55 -11.63 -12.57
N SER A 112 13.98 -12.02 -13.72
CA SER A 112 14.73 -12.28 -14.94
C SER A 112 15.60 -11.06 -15.32
N PRO A 113 16.84 -11.27 -15.80
CA PRO A 113 17.43 -12.55 -16.20
C PRO A 113 18.17 -13.30 -15.08
N LEU A 114 18.03 -12.90 -13.80
CA LEU A 114 18.73 -13.60 -12.72
C LEU A 114 18.28 -15.06 -12.65
N SER A 115 19.24 -15.99 -12.73
CA SER A 115 19.01 -17.42 -12.52
C SER A 115 18.91 -17.75 -11.02
N LYS A 116 18.05 -17.03 -10.30
CA LYS A 116 17.82 -17.18 -8.85
C LYS A 116 16.35 -17.46 -8.58
N PRO A 117 16.03 -18.28 -7.57
CA PRO A 117 14.65 -18.52 -7.19
C PRO A 117 14.02 -17.22 -6.69
N VAL A 118 12.74 -17.01 -7.03
CA VAL A 118 11.92 -15.96 -6.44
C VAL A 118 11.47 -16.40 -5.06
N LYS A 119 11.39 -15.48 -4.10
CA LYS A 119 10.91 -15.81 -2.74
C LYS A 119 9.48 -16.36 -2.78
N GLY A 120 9.26 -17.47 -2.07
CA GLY A 120 8.09 -18.32 -2.24
C GLY A 120 6.70 -17.71 -1.94
N ARG A 121 6.57 -16.49 -1.42
CA ARG A 121 5.27 -15.80 -1.29
C ARG A 121 4.91 -14.91 -2.49
N VAL A 122 5.90 -14.59 -3.32
CA VAL A 122 5.77 -13.76 -4.53
C VAL A 122 6.27 -14.50 -5.78
N ALA A 123 6.49 -15.81 -5.66
CA ALA A 123 6.79 -16.68 -6.78
C ALA A 123 5.51 -17.00 -7.58
N LEU A 124 5.68 -17.55 -8.78
CA LEU A 124 4.56 -18.01 -9.60
C LEU A 124 3.80 -19.17 -8.91
N ASN A 125 2.47 -19.20 -9.03
CA ASN A 125 1.60 -20.28 -8.53
C ASN A 125 1.64 -20.51 -7.01
N THR A 126 1.84 -19.45 -6.22
CA THR A 126 1.93 -19.55 -4.74
C THR A 126 0.58 -19.64 -4.03
N GLY A 127 -0.50 -19.24 -4.69
CA GLY A 127 -1.85 -19.29 -4.13
C GLY A 127 -2.20 -18.16 -3.16
N THR A 128 -1.36 -17.12 -3.04
CA THR A 128 -1.60 -15.97 -2.16
C THR A 128 -2.49 -14.92 -2.84
N TYR A 129 -3.76 -15.28 -3.06
CA TYR A 129 -4.73 -14.44 -3.75
C TYR A 129 -5.46 -13.50 -2.78
N PHE A 130 -5.68 -12.26 -3.20
CA PHE A 130 -6.59 -11.32 -2.58
C PHE A 130 -7.63 -10.84 -3.59
N ARG A 131 -8.79 -10.43 -3.09
CA ARG A 131 -9.87 -9.91 -3.94
C ARG A 131 -9.53 -8.51 -4.42
N ALA A 132 -9.48 -8.31 -5.74
CA ALA A 132 -9.32 -7.00 -6.34
C ALA A 132 -10.68 -6.37 -6.70
N LEU A 133 -10.78 -5.05 -6.53
CA LEU A 133 -11.93 -4.26 -6.98
C LEU A 133 -11.63 -3.69 -8.35
N TRP A 134 -11.93 -4.48 -9.39
CA TRP A 134 -11.67 -4.13 -10.80
C TRP A 134 -12.56 -3.00 -11.30
N ASN A 135 -11.97 -2.08 -12.05
CA ASN A 135 -12.69 -1.04 -12.75
C ASN A 135 -13.62 -1.66 -13.79
N GLY A 136 -14.92 -1.32 -13.71
CA GLY A 136 -15.93 -1.90 -14.59
C GLY A 136 -16.18 -3.40 -14.40
N GLY A 137 -15.58 -4.03 -13.37
CA GLY A 137 -15.70 -5.48 -13.13
C GLY A 137 -15.01 -6.34 -14.19
N LEU A 138 -14.09 -5.77 -14.98
CA LEU A 138 -13.37 -6.47 -16.05
C LEU A 138 -11.96 -6.85 -15.59
N TYR A 139 -11.55 -8.07 -15.90
CA TYR A 139 -10.23 -8.62 -15.55
C TYR A 139 -9.78 -9.64 -16.60
N PRO A 140 -8.46 -9.89 -16.73
CA PRO A 140 -7.95 -10.83 -17.71
C PRO A 140 -8.37 -12.27 -17.34
N ARG A 141 -8.87 -13.02 -18.31
CA ARG A 141 -9.33 -14.40 -18.13
C ARG A 141 -8.52 -15.36 -18.98
N ALA A 142 -8.04 -16.45 -18.36
CA ALA A 142 -7.27 -17.49 -19.05
C ALA A 142 -8.06 -18.15 -20.18
N LEU A 143 -9.39 -18.28 -20.01
CA LEU A 143 -10.29 -18.85 -21.02
C LEU A 143 -10.31 -18.05 -22.32
N ASP A 144 -10.08 -16.73 -22.25
CA ASP A 144 -10.02 -15.85 -23.41
C ASP A 144 -8.57 -15.60 -23.84
N GLY A 145 -7.61 -16.43 -23.39
CA GLY A 145 -6.19 -16.25 -23.67
C GLY A 145 -5.58 -15.00 -23.03
N CYS A 146 -6.16 -14.51 -21.92
CA CYS A 146 -5.81 -13.22 -21.30
C CYS A 146 -5.99 -12.02 -22.26
N SER A 147 -6.89 -12.16 -23.24
CA SER A 147 -7.21 -11.09 -24.20
C SER A 147 -7.75 -9.83 -23.50
N GLY A 148 -7.55 -8.68 -24.14
CA GLY A 148 -7.92 -7.36 -23.60
C GLY A 148 -6.76 -6.60 -22.98
N ALA A 149 -5.67 -7.29 -22.64
CA ALA A 149 -4.40 -6.66 -22.33
C ALA A 149 -3.73 -6.13 -23.61
N THR A 150 -3.19 -4.92 -23.52
CA THR A 150 -2.35 -4.30 -24.56
C THR A 150 -0.85 -4.47 -24.27
N GLY A 151 -0.51 -4.82 -23.01
CA GLY A 151 0.83 -5.13 -22.54
C GLY A 151 1.14 -6.62 -22.49
N THR A 152 2.21 -6.98 -21.78
CA THR A 152 2.69 -8.36 -21.64
C THR A 152 1.81 -9.14 -20.65
N CYS A 153 0.96 -9.99 -21.21
CA CYS A 153 0.17 -10.98 -20.48
C CYS A 153 0.30 -12.35 -21.13
N TYR A 154 0.34 -13.41 -20.32
CA TYR A 154 0.33 -14.79 -20.81
C TYR A 154 -0.54 -15.69 -19.92
N VAL A 155 -1.01 -16.79 -20.51
CA VAL A 155 -1.80 -17.80 -19.81
C VAL A 155 -0.87 -18.72 -19.04
N GLU A 156 -1.12 -18.87 -17.75
CA GLU A 156 -0.47 -19.86 -16.88
C GLU A 156 -1.56 -20.78 -16.30
N GLY A 157 -1.69 -21.98 -16.87
CA GLY A 157 -2.74 -22.93 -16.50
C GLY A 157 -4.15 -22.34 -16.65
N THR A 158 -4.83 -22.11 -15.53
CA THR A 158 -6.18 -21.50 -15.48
C THR A 158 -6.14 -20.02 -15.09
N THR A 159 -4.97 -19.39 -15.07
CA THR A 159 -4.73 -18.03 -14.61
C THR A 159 -4.07 -17.18 -15.69
N CYS A 160 -4.12 -15.86 -15.52
CA CYS A 160 -3.41 -14.91 -16.36
C CYS A 160 -2.29 -14.25 -15.58
N VAL A 161 -1.08 -14.22 -16.13
CA VAL A 161 0.05 -13.49 -15.55
C VAL A 161 0.33 -12.29 -16.42
N CYS A 162 0.29 -11.11 -15.83
CA CYS A 162 0.38 -9.83 -16.52
C CYS A 162 1.36 -8.91 -15.82
N GLU A 163 2.14 -8.13 -16.58
CA GLU A 163 2.90 -7.03 -16.01
C GLU A 163 1.98 -5.96 -15.42
N THR A 164 2.48 -5.31 -14.37
CA THR A 164 1.72 -4.28 -13.66
C THR A 164 2.48 -2.97 -13.61
N SER A 165 1.72 -1.89 -13.57
CA SER A 165 2.26 -0.57 -13.25
C SER A 165 1.33 0.14 -12.29
N THR A 166 1.89 0.97 -11.42
CA THR A 166 1.12 1.75 -10.45
C THR A 166 1.15 3.21 -10.86
N SER A 167 -0.02 3.83 -10.91
CA SER A 167 -0.16 5.27 -11.14
C SER A 167 -0.95 5.90 -10.01
N THR A 168 -0.61 7.15 -9.70
CA THR A 168 -1.40 8.02 -8.83
C THR A 168 -1.93 9.19 -9.63
N THR A 169 -3.12 9.64 -9.29
CA THR A 169 -3.76 10.83 -9.88
C THR A 169 -4.52 11.57 -8.79
N PHE A 170 -4.70 12.88 -8.95
CA PHE A 170 -5.62 13.62 -8.08
C PHE A 170 -7.07 13.23 -8.38
N VAL A 171 -7.95 13.37 -7.39
CA VAL A 171 -9.38 13.02 -7.52
C VAL A 171 -10.21 14.26 -7.82
N PHE A 172 -9.90 15.38 -7.18
CA PHE A 172 -10.59 16.66 -7.35
C PHE A 172 -9.63 17.71 -7.92
N ASP A 173 -10.08 18.45 -8.95
CA ASP A 173 -9.32 19.46 -9.70
C ASP A 173 -9.67 20.90 -9.29
N ALA A 174 -10.32 21.07 -8.14
CA ALA A 174 -10.78 22.34 -7.58
C ALA A 174 -11.77 23.15 -8.44
N SER A 175 -12.29 22.58 -9.54
CA SER A 175 -13.36 23.20 -10.35
C SER A 175 -14.66 23.41 -9.55
N PHE A 176 -14.88 22.58 -8.55
CA PHE A 176 -15.89 22.75 -7.51
C PHE A 176 -15.33 22.24 -6.17
N PHE A 177 -15.85 22.75 -5.06
CA PHE A 177 -15.50 22.22 -3.75
C PHE A 177 -16.28 20.90 -3.50
N PRO A 178 -15.61 19.77 -3.22
CA PRO A 178 -16.28 18.50 -2.99
C PRO A 178 -17.07 18.50 -1.67
N THR A 179 -18.26 17.92 -1.69
CA THR A 179 -19.06 17.67 -0.47
C THR A 179 -18.39 16.63 0.41
N ARG A 180 -18.73 16.62 1.70
CA ARG A 180 -18.24 15.62 2.65
C ARG A 180 -18.53 14.19 2.18
N GLU A 181 -19.73 13.94 1.67
CA GLU A 181 -20.11 12.63 1.15
C GLU A 181 -19.27 12.22 -0.07
N GLN A 182 -18.91 13.18 -0.94
CA GLN A 182 -18.02 12.91 -2.07
C GLN A 182 -16.59 12.60 -1.62
N LEU A 183 -16.09 13.30 -0.60
CA LEU A 183 -14.77 13.05 -0.02
C LEU A 183 -14.73 11.64 0.58
N ASP A 184 -15.71 11.26 1.40
CA ASP A 184 -15.79 9.94 2.03
C ASP A 184 -15.93 8.81 0.99
N ALA A 185 -16.66 9.07 -0.11
CA ALA A 185 -16.91 8.06 -1.14
C ALA A 185 -15.75 7.85 -2.12
N GLN A 186 -14.88 8.85 -2.33
CA GLN A 186 -13.86 8.79 -3.39
C GLN A 186 -12.42 8.85 -2.86
N LEU A 187 -12.19 9.43 -1.68
CA LEU A 187 -10.87 9.47 -1.07
C LEU A 187 -10.70 8.29 -0.12
N HIS A 188 -9.68 7.49 -0.38
CA HIS A 188 -9.42 6.28 0.40
C HIS A 188 -7.94 6.10 0.78
N ILE A 189 -7.14 7.15 0.60
CA ILE A 189 -5.72 7.17 0.97
C ILE A 189 -5.57 8.13 2.14
N GLY A 190 -5.19 7.59 3.29
CA GLY A 190 -4.92 8.39 4.49
C GLY A 190 -3.69 9.27 4.30
N ALA A 191 -3.74 10.47 4.87
CA ALA A 191 -2.60 11.36 5.02
C ALA A 191 -2.13 11.38 6.49
N PRO A 192 -0.83 11.61 6.75
CA PRO A 192 -0.39 12.01 8.07
C PRO A 192 -0.99 13.37 8.44
N GLU A 193 -0.96 13.69 9.73
CA GLU A 193 -1.29 15.03 10.19
C GLU A 193 -0.36 16.06 9.49
N PRO A 194 -0.92 17.11 8.87
CA PRO A 194 -0.12 18.07 8.11
C PRO A 194 0.93 18.76 8.98
N ASP A 195 2.19 18.69 8.58
CA ASP A 195 3.27 19.45 9.22
C ASP A 195 3.10 20.94 8.88
N VAL A 196 2.98 21.77 9.91
CA VAL A 196 2.82 23.23 9.79
C VAL A 196 3.99 23.93 9.10
N ALA A 197 5.16 23.28 9.01
CA ALA A 197 6.30 23.80 8.25
C ALA A 197 6.18 23.56 6.74
N LEU A 198 5.36 22.57 6.33
CA LEU A 198 5.23 22.12 4.94
C LEU A 198 3.85 22.43 4.36
N TYR A 199 2.83 22.57 5.19
CA TYR A 199 1.44 22.76 4.79
C TYR A 199 0.85 24.03 5.40
N SER A 200 -0.08 24.63 4.65
CA SER A 200 -0.86 25.78 5.07
C SER A 200 -2.35 25.52 4.89
N VAL A 201 -3.16 26.08 5.77
CA VAL A 201 -4.63 26.00 5.66
C VAL A 201 -5.11 26.92 4.54
N CYS A 202 -5.90 26.39 3.62
CA CYS A 202 -6.50 27.15 2.53
C CYS A 202 -7.39 28.28 3.07
N GLN A 203 -7.12 29.53 2.67
CA GLN A 203 -7.87 30.72 3.08
C GLN A 203 -8.77 31.29 1.98
N SER A 204 -8.84 30.64 0.81
CA SER A 204 -9.72 31.07 -0.28
C SER A 204 -11.19 31.01 0.16
N PRO A 205 -12.07 31.94 -0.26
CA PRO A 205 -13.49 31.94 0.09
C PRO A 205 -14.18 30.59 -0.13
N LEU A 206 -13.85 29.86 -1.20
CA LEU A 206 -14.43 28.53 -1.45
C LEU A 206 -14.01 27.45 -0.43
N CYS A 207 -12.84 27.60 0.22
CA CYS A 207 -12.40 26.71 1.30
C CYS A 207 -12.97 27.10 2.66
N VAL A 208 -13.32 28.37 2.85
CA VAL A 208 -13.88 28.88 4.12
C VAL A 208 -15.40 28.70 4.14
N ASP A 209 -16.05 28.84 2.99
CA ASP A 209 -17.47 28.56 2.76
C ASP A 209 -17.73 27.06 2.49
N ALA A 210 -16.67 26.27 2.31
CA ALA A 210 -16.75 24.82 2.28
C ALA A 210 -17.38 24.28 3.56
N GLN A 211 -18.14 23.20 3.41
CA GLN A 211 -19.00 22.63 4.44
C GLN A 211 -18.40 22.65 5.86
N GLU A 212 -19.27 22.95 6.84
CA GLU A 212 -19.03 22.70 8.26
C GLU A 212 -18.35 21.33 8.37
N TYR A 213 -17.15 21.25 8.97
CA TYR A 213 -16.36 20.01 9.18
C TYR A 213 -15.33 19.58 8.12
N VAL A 214 -15.00 20.41 7.11
CA VAL A 214 -13.88 20.14 6.18
C VAL A 214 -12.84 21.26 6.22
N VAL A 215 -11.57 20.91 6.44
CA VAL A 215 -10.43 21.84 6.36
C VAL A 215 -9.45 21.36 5.29
N VAL A 216 -9.02 22.28 4.42
CA VAL A 216 -8.09 21.94 3.33
C VAL A 216 -6.69 22.43 3.65
N HIS A 217 -5.72 21.54 3.56
CA HIS A 217 -4.30 21.81 3.76
C HIS A 217 -3.55 21.64 2.43
N THR A 218 -2.81 22.67 2.03
CA THR A 218 -2.03 22.68 0.78
C THR A 218 -0.56 22.98 1.04
N PRO A 219 0.37 22.33 0.32
CA PRO A 219 1.80 22.59 0.49
C PRO A 219 2.24 23.94 -0.05
N SER A 220 1.56 24.44 -1.09
CA SER A 220 1.71 25.82 -1.54
C SER A 220 0.57 26.67 -0.99
N PRO A 221 0.84 27.84 -0.38
CA PRO A 221 -0.21 28.72 0.12
C PRO A 221 -1.12 29.21 -1.01
N ILE A 222 -2.42 28.94 -0.88
CA ILE A 222 -3.43 29.53 -1.75
C ILE A 222 -3.85 30.87 -1.15
N ALA A 223 -3.47 31.96 -1.80
CA ALA A 223 -3.85 33.32 -1.39
C ALA A 223 -5.36 33.53 -1.55
N THR A 224 -5.90 34.53 -0.84
CA THR A 224 -7.34 34.86 -0.78
C THR A 224 -7.98 35.12 -2.16
N ASP A 225 -7.18 35.63 -3.11
CA ASP A 225 -7.58 35.92 -4.50
C ASP A 225 -6.93 34.94 -5.51
N GLY A 226 -6.25 33.90 -5.03
CA GLY A 226 -5.56 32.92 -5.85
C GLY A 226 -6.50 31.91 -6.48
N GLU A 227 -6.21 31.49 -7.71
CA GLU A 227 -6.88 30.34 -8.32
C GLU A 227 -6.68 29.11 -7.43
N LEU A 228 -7.78 28.47 -7.07
CA LEU A 228 -7.78 27.22 -6.34
C LEU A 228 -7.24 26.12 -7.26
N ALA A 229 -6.12 25.53 -6.86
CA ALA A 229 -5.52 24.39 -7.54
C ALA A 229 -5.30 23.29 -6.50
N PHE A 230 -6.16 22.27 -6.54
CA PHE A 230 -5.91 21.04 -5.79
C PHE A 230 -5.01 20.14 -6.61
N ASP A 231 -4.09 19.48 -5.91
CA ASP A 231 -3.14 18.54 -6.49
C ASP A 231 -3.14 17.24 -5.67
N GLU A 232 -2.29 16.28 -6.07
CA GLU A 232 -2.13 14.99 -5.39
C GLU A 232 -1.56 15.07 -3.97
N SER A 233 -1.07 16.24 -3.56
CA SER A 233 -0.51 16.49 -2.24
C SER A 233 -1.46 17.26 -1.33
N THR A 234 -2.57 17.77 -1.86
CA THR A 234 -3.61 18.43 -1.09
C THR A 234 -4.22 17.44 -0.09
N ILE A 235 -4.37 17.88 1.16
CA ILE A 235 -4.93 17.08 2.25
C ILE A 235 -6.28 17.66 2.66
N PHE A 236 -7.30 16.80 2.71
CA PHE A 236 -8.59 17.10 3.29
C PHE A 236 -8.63 16.57 4.72
N GLU A 237 -8.76 17.47 5.68
CA GLU A 237 -9.09 17.14 7.05
C GLU A 237 -10.61 17.11 7.22
N LEU A 238 -11.08 15.97 7.71
CA LEU A 238 -12.47 15.63 7.91
C LEU A 238 -12.73 15.59 9.41
N ASN A 239 -13.32 16.64 9.96
CA ASN A 239 -13.51 16.80 11.41
C ASN A 239 -14.94 16.45 11.84
N PRO A 240 -15.22 15.27 12.41
CA PRO A 240 -16.59 14.89 12.79
C PRO A 240 -17.19 15.69 13.97
N GLY A 241 -16.51 16.69 14.53
CA GLY A 241 -16.99 17.54 15.63
C GLY A 241 -16.96 16.87 17.02
N THR A 242 -17.06 15.55 17.10
CA THR A 242 -17.10 14.76 18.34
C THR A 242 -16.07 13.63 18.40
N ALA A 243 -15.36 13.36 17.30
CA ALA A 243 -14.36 12.31 17.16
C ALA A 243 -13.04 12.84 16.54
N ARG A 244 -12.02 11.98 16.45
CA ARG A 244 -10.70 12.32 15.90
C ARG A 244 -10.82 12.70 14.41
N SER A 245 -10.20 13.82 14.01
CA SER A 245 -10.08 14.21 12.60
C SER A 245 -9.45 13.10 11.76
N VAL A 246 -9.98 12.90 10.55
CA VAL A 246 -9.40 12.01 9.54
C VAL A 246 -8.75 12.86 8.47
N TYR A 247 -7.50 12.56 8.13
CA TYR A 247 -6.77 13.25 7.07
C TYR A 247 -6.68 12.36 5.85
N LEU A 248 -7.09 12.86 4.68
CA LEU A 248 -7.09 12.12 3.42
C LEU A 248 -6.33 12.92 2.36
N TYR A 249 -5.45 12.25 1.61
CA TYR A 249 -4.85 12.84 0.42
C TYR A 249 -5.88 12.94 -0.70
N ASN A 250 -5.82 14.02 -1.48
CA ASN A 250 -6.51 14.16 -2.76
C ASN A 250 -5.86 13.26 -3.83
N ARG A 251 -5.84 11.96 -3.59
CA ARG A 251 -5.10 11.01 -4.43
C ARG A 251 -5.86 9.69 -4.54
N ALA A 252 -5.96 9.20 -5.76
CA ALA A 252 -6.30 7.83 -6.06
C ALA A 252 -5.04 7.08 -6.52
N SER A 253 -4.92 5.81 -6.14
CA SER A 253 -3.88 4.91 -6.63
C SER A 253 -4.53 3.73 -7.31
N ALA A 254 -4.15 3.50 -8.56
CA ALA A 254 -4.61 2.40 -9.38
C ALA A 254 -3.43 1.53 -9.79
N VAL A 255 -3.66 0.23 -9.85
CA VAL A 255 -2.76 -0.74 -10.46
C VAL A 255 -3.31 -1.06 -11.84
N ASP A 256 -2.56 -0.69 -12.86
CA ASP A 256 -2.78 -1.15 -14.22
C ASP A 256 -2.20 -2.55 -14.39
N VAL A 257 -2.96 -3.41 -15.08
CA VAL A 257 -2.64 -4.80 -15.34
C VAL A 257 -2.71 -5.03 -16.84
N GLY A 258 -1.54 -5.26 -17.44
CA GLY A 258 -1.42 -5.52 -18.87
C GLY A 258 -1.94 -4.39 -19.76
N GLY A 259 -2.00 -3.13 -19.31
CA GLY A 259 -2.38 -1.97 -20.12
C GLY A 259 -3.84 -1.91 -20.58
N GLY A 260 -4.69 -2.83 -20.10
CA GLY A 260 -6.10 -2.92 -20.51
C GLY A 260 -7.07 -3.13 -19.35
N PHE A 261 -6.57 -3.47 -18.17
CA PHE A 261 -7.36 -3.68 -16.97
C PHE A 261 -6.76 -2.88 -15.82
N ALA A 262 -7.58 -2.41 -14.91
CA ALA A 262 -7.10 -1.70 -13.73
C ALA A 262 -7.97 -1.99 -12.53
N PHE A 263 -7.37 -1.93 -11.34
CA PHE A 263 -8.08 -2.02 -10.07
C PHE A 263 -7.47 -1.04 -9.06
N ARG A 264 -8.24 -0.71 -8.02
CA ARG A 264 -7.75 0.16 -6.94
C ARG A 264 -6.60 -0.53 -6.20
N ASN A 265 -5.48 0.17 -6.00
CA ASN A 265 -4.35 -0.34 -5.23
C ASN A 265 -4.74 -0.51 -3.74
N PRO A 266 -4.83 -1.75 -3.20
CA PRO A 266 -5.17 -1.97 -1.81
C PRO A 266 -4.00 -1.61 -0.90
N PRO A 267 -4.25 -1.02 0.29
CA PRO A 267 -3.19 -0.84 1.27
C PRO A 267 -2.67 -2.20 1.76
N ALA A 268 -1.35 -2.31 1.89
CA ALA A 268 -0.68 -3.43 2.54
C ALA A 268 0.47 -2.88 3.38
N PHE A 269 0.37 -3.04 4.70
CA PHE A 269 1.41 -2.72 5.67
C PHE A 269 2.38 -3.90 5.85
N HIS A 270 1.87 -5.13 5.69
CA HIS A 270 2.66 -6.33 5.90
C HIS A 270 3.51 -6.67 4.69
N SER A 271 4.83 -6.67 4.85
CA SER A 271 5.74 -7.17 3.83
C SER A 271 5.49 -8.67 3.61
N PRO A 272 5.28 -9.11 2.36
CA PRO A 272 5.06 -10.53 2.08
C PRO A 272 6.22 -11.40 2.58
N VAL A 273 7.46 -10.92 2.49
CA VAL A 273 8.66 -11.72 2.73
C VAL A 273 9.31 -11.44 4.09
N ASP A 274 9.21 -10.20 4.59
CA ASP A 274 9.84 -9.81 5.85
C ASP A 274 8.79 -9.39 6.89
N GLN A 275 8.26 -10.40 7.58
CA GLN A 275 7.08 -10.27 8.42
C GLN A 275 7.47 -9.74 9.79
N THR A 276 7.08 -8.49 10.11
CA THR A 276 7.33 -7.93 11.45
C THR A 276 6.07 -7.96 12.31
N PRO A 277 6.17 -8.22 13.62
CA PRO A 277 5.01 -8.14 14.52
C PRO A 277 4.35 -6.76 14.53
N ARG A 278 5.14 -5.69 14.31
CA ARG A 278 4.65 -4.32 14.22
C ARG A 278 3.68 -4.17 13.06
N ASP A 279 4.06 -4.63 11.87
CA ASP A 279 3.22 -4.49 10.67
C ASP A 279 1.94 -5.32 10.78
N ALA A 280 2.02 -6.52 11.38
CA ALA A 280 0.84 -7.33 11.67
C ALA A 280 -0.17 -6.64 12.62
N LEU A 281 0.34 -5.89 13.62
CA LEU A 281 -0.52 -5.09 14.50
C LEU A 281 -1.19 -3.95 13.72
N HIS A 282 -0.46 -3.26 12.84
CA HIS A 282 -1.01 -2.19 12.01
C HIS A 282 -2.08 -2.70 11.03
N GLU A 283 -1.86 -3.85 10.38
CA GLU A 283 -2.90 -4.50 9.56
C GLU A 283 -4.15 -4.84 10.37
N THR A 284 -3.97 -5.40 11.56
CA THR A 284 -5.08 -5.79 12.42
C THR A 284 -5.88 -4.57 12.87
N ASP A 285 -5.20 -3.52 13.31
CA ASP A 285 -5.83 -2.27 13.73
C ASP A 285 -6.59 -1.61 12.57
N ALA A 286 -5.99 -1.56 11.38
CA ALA A 286 -6.63 -1.02 10.19
C ALA A 286 -7.90 -1.79 9.81
N ILE A 287 -7.88 -3.12 9.88
CA ILE A 287 -9.05 -3.97 9.61
C ILE A 287 -10.14 -3.77 10.67
N LEU A 288 -9.76 -3.75 11.96
CA LEU A 288 -10.73 -3.54 13.05
C LEU A 288 -11.39 -2.17 12.93
N ARG A 289 -10.60 -1.14 12.62
CA ARG A 289 -11.10 0.21 12.37
C ARG A 289 -12.05 0.23 11.19
N HIS A 290 -11.69 -0.38 10.06
CA HIS A 290 -12.57 -0.51 8.91
C HIS A 290 -13.90 -1.19 9.25
N TYR A 291 -13.85 -2.27 10.03
CA TYR A 291 -15.06 -2.95 10.48
C TYR A 291 -15.90 -2.10 11.41
N PHE A 292 -15.31 -1.30 12.29
CA PHE A 292 -16.05 -0.45 13.23
C PHE A 292 -16.67 0.78 12.56
N GLU A 293 -15.98 1.36 11.57
CA GLU A 293 -16.43 2.54 10.82
C GLU A 293 -17.39 2.18 9.67
N HIS A 294 -17.62 0.90 9.40
CA HIS A 294 -18.50 0.47 8.31
C HIS A 294 -19.97 0.84 8.60
N SER A 295 -20.68 1.44 7.64
CA SER A 295 -22.08 1.89 7.78
C SER A 295 -23.06 0.82 8.27
N ASN A 296 -22.84 -0.44 7.86
CA ASN A 296 -23.62 -1.60 8.33
C ASN A 296 -23.43 -1.99 9.81
N VAL A 297 -22.46 -1.43 10.54
CA VAL A 297 -22.22 -1.79 11.96
C VAL A 297 -23.42 -1.45 12.81
N ALA A 298 -23.89 -0.20 12.73
CA ALA A 298 -25.01 0.28 13.51
C ALA A 298 -26.28 -0.58 13.32
N PRO A 299 -26.80 -0.82 12.09
CA PRO A 299 -27.97 -1.66 11.91
C PRO A 299 -27.72 -3.12 12.34
N PHE A 300 -26.52 -3.67 12.11
CA PHE A 300 -26.19 -5.04 12.50
C PHE A 300 -26.22 -5.23 14.03
N VAL A 301 -25.60 -4.31 14.78
CA VAL A 301 -25.61 -4.32 16.24
C VAL A 301 -27.04 -4.10 16.76
N SER A 302 -27.76 -3.12 16.20
CA SER A 302 -29.15 -2.83 16.59
C SER A 302 -30.08 -4.03 16.45
N VAL A 303 -30.02 -4.77 15.33
CA VAL A 303 -30.84 -5.98 15.16
C VAL A 303 -30.57 -7.00 16.26
N ARG A 304 -29.31 -7.27 16.59
CA ARG A 304 -28.93 -8.26 17.62
C ARG A 304 -29.36 -7.83 19.01
N LEU A 305 -29.23 -6.54 19.34
CA LEU A 305 -29.69 -5.99 20.61
C LEU A 305 -31.21 -6.11 20.75
N ILE A 306 -31.96 -5.70 19.71
CA ILE A 306 -33.42 -5.77 19.73
C ILE A 306 -33.91 -7.22 19.83
N GLN A 307 -33.29 -8.14 19.09
CA GLN A 307 -33.62 -9.58 19.14
C GLN A 307 -33.37 -10.21 20.51
N SER A 308 -32.36 -9.73 21.23
CA SER A 308 -32.01 -10.27 22.54
C SER A 308 -32.86 -9.67 23.67
N LEU A 309 -33.27 -8.41 23.53
CA LEU A 309 -33.87 -7.65 24.63
C LEU A 309 -35.38 -7.40 24.49
N VAL A 310 -35.92 -7.42 23.27
CA VAL A 310 -37.28 -6.92 23.00
C VAL A 310 -38.11 -7.87 22.14
N THR A 311 -37.69 -8.13 20.90
CA THR A 311 -38.50 -8.89 19.93
C THR A 311 -37.66 -9.59 18.89
N SER A 312 -38.02 -10.84 18.56
CA SER A 312 -37.33 -11.65 17.57
C SER A 312 -37.46 -11.14 16.12
N ASN A 313 -38.50 -10.34 15.84
CA ASN A 313 -38.78 -9.79 14.50
C ASN A 313 -38.95 -8.27 14.54
N PRO A 314 -37.85 -7.50 14.64
CA PRO A 314 -37.92 -6.04 14.66
C PRO A 314 -38.33 -5.48 13.30
N SER A 315 -39.16 -4.43 13.31
CA SER A 315 -39.50 -3.71 12.08
C SER A 315 -38.30 -2.88 11.59
N PRO A 316 -38.15 -2.65 10.27
CA PRO A 316 -37.05 -1.85 9.72
C PRO A 316 -36.95 -0.45 10.34
N ARG A 317 -38.10 0.20 10.60
CA ARG A 317 -38.16 1.51 11.25
C ARG A 317 -37.59 1.47 12.67
N TYR A 318 -37.87 0.41 13.42
CA TYR A 318 -37.35 0.28 14.77
C TYR A 318 -35.83 0.05 14.79
N VAL A 319 -35.33 -0.78 13.86
CA VAL A 319 -33.88 -0.97 13.67
C VAL A 319 -33.19 0.36 13.34
N GLN A 320 -33.79 1.17 12.46
CA GLN A 320 -33.25 2.48 12.10
C GLN A 320 -33.15 3.39 13.32
N SER A 321 -34.22 3.56 14.10
CA SER A 321 -34.19 4.43 15.28
C SER A 321 -33.13 4.02 16.32
N VAL A 322 -32.89 2.72 16.50
CA VAL A 322 -31.84 2.24 17.42
C VAL A 322 -30.45 2.38 16.80
N ALA A 323 -30.31 2.21 15.48
CA ALA A 323 -29.05 2.44 14.77
C ALA A 323 -28.65 3.92 14.80
N ASP A 324 -29.58 4.84 14.59
CA ASP A 324 -29.35 6.28 14.70
C ASP A 324 -28.92 6.64 16.13
N ALA A 325 -29.62 6.12 17.15
CA ALA A 325 -29.24 6.30 18.54
C ALA A 325 -27.87 5.70 18.90
N PHE A 326 -27.46 4.60 18.25
CA PHE A 326 -26.13 4.01 18.40
C PHE A 326 -25.04 4.90 17.80
N ILE A 327 -25.29 5.52 16.64
CA ILE A 327 -24.35 6.42 15.96
C ILE A 327 -24.20 7.73 16.74
N ASP A 328 -25.32 8.35 17.12
CA ASP A 328 -25.33 9.66 17.75
C ASP A 328 -24.95 9.61 19.24
N GLY A 329 -25.01 8.42 19.85
CA GLY A 329 -24.83 8.24 21.30
C GLY A 329 -25.94 8.87 22.15
N ILE A 330 -27.02 9.35 21.52
CA ILE A 330 -28.13 10.06 22.13
C ILE A 330 -29.44 9.48 21.58
N TYR A 331 -30.41 9.23 22.47
CA TYR A 331 -31.77 8.90 22.07
C TYR A 331 -32.69 10.06 22.41
N ILE A 332 -33.29 10.70 21.40
CA ILE A 332 -34.31 11.73 21.58
C ILE A 332 -35.67 11.06 21.41
N SER A 333 -36.43 11.00 22.51
CA SER A 333 -37.76 10.38 22.59
C SER A 333 -38.85 11.17 21.87
#